data_AF-A0A163ML86-F1
#
_entry.id   AF-A0A163ML86-F1
#
_cell.length_a   1.000
_cell.length_b   1.000
_cell.length_c   1.000
_cell.angle_alpha   90.00
_cell.angle_beta   90.00
_cell.angle_gamma   90.00
#
_symmetry.space_group_name_H-M   'P 1'
#
loop_
_entity.id
_entity.type
_entity.pdbx_description
1 polymer ?
#
loop_
_entity_poly.entity_id
_entity_poly.type
_entity_poly.pdbx_seq_one_letter_code
_entity_poly.pdbx_strand_id
1 'polypeptide(L)'
;MAVLFASTLAAPTAQFDSSISSSNAPESDIVRRDGGDGKYFHEPGGDNTLGHYDKRYFHGIVSDEERRDTQKHMVRAYLDFFRINDLDTWIAHGTLLGWWWNGQRLPWDFDLDTQVSGATLHHLGEAYNQTNYSYTSDDEQVKRTYLLDVNPWIWQRERGDGKNIIDARWIDVRNGLFIDITGLSETHPDNQPGIWSCKNYHRYRTDELYPMRETMFEGVIAKVPYSYDKILTDEYKVSALVNTQFNGHEWNANAKIWEKTEETLRQEEEERRKKEEEEERRKKEEEEERRKKEEEEERKKKEEEGENKVVEQAQMA
;
A
#
# COMPACT_ATOMS: atom_id res chain seq x y z
N MET A 1 -36.72 49.46 26.61
CA MET A 1 -36.84 49.36 25.14
C MET A 1 -35.74 50.19 24.53
N ALA A 2 -34.70 49.55 24.01
CA ALA A 2 -33.60 50.20 23.31
C ALA A 2 -33.50 49.59 21.92
N VAL A 3 -33.49 50.46 20.91
CA VAL A 3 -33.68 50.18 19.49
C VAL A 3 -32.41 49.57 18.91
N LEU A 4 -32.54 48.37 18.33
CA LEU A 4 -31.53 47.69 17.54
C LEU A 4 -31.41 48.37 16.17
N PHE A 5 -30.25 48.96 15.88
CA PHE A 5 -29.86 49.31 14.52
C PHE A 5 -29.13 48.13 13.89
N ALA A 6 -29.80 47.45 12.97
CA ALA A 6 -29.18 46.46 12.09
C ALA A 6 -28.42 47.19 10.97
N SER A 7 -27.09 47.21 11.02
CA SER A 7 -26.26 47.64 9.90
C SER A 7 -25.95 46.43 9.03
N THR A 8 -26.70 46.29 7.93
CA THR A 8 -26.37 45.36 6.84
C THR A 8 -25.16 45.90 6.08
N LEU A 9 -23.99 45.27 6.24
CA LEU A 9 -22.88 45.45 5.31
C LEU A 9 -23.13 44.51 4.12
N ALA A 10 -23.54 45.10 3.00
CA ALA A 10 -23.59 44.41 1.72
C ALA A 10 -22.15 44.09 1.29
N ALA A 11 -21.84 42.81 1.07
CA ALA A 11 -20.59 42.38 0.47
C ALA A 11 -20.53 42.87 -0.99
N PRO A 12 -19.37 43.35 -1.47
CA PRO A 12 -19.24 43.78 -2.86
C PRO A 12 -19.32 42.57 -3.79
N THR A 13 -20.30 42.60 -4.69
CA THR A 13 -20.44 41.67 -5.82
C THR A 13 -19.26 41.87 -6.77
N ALA A 14 -18.35 40.90 -6.87
CA ALA A 14 -17.32 40.91 -7.89
C ALA A 14 -17.98 40.70 -9.27
N GLN A 15 -17.97 41.73 -10.10
CA GLN A 15 -18.31 41.60 -11.51
C GLN A 15 -17.20 40.80 -12.21
N PHE A 16 -17.56 39.64 -12.76
CA PHE A 16 -16.67 38.83 -13.57
C PHE A 16 -16.57 39.48 -14.95
N ASP A 17 -15.50 40.26 -15.16
CA ASP A 17 -15.20 40.87 -16.45
C ASP A 17 -14.61 39.80 -17.40
N SER A 18 -15.36 39.44 -18.42
CA SER A 18 -14.97 38.45 -19.43
C SER A 18 -14.05 39.08 -20.46
N SER A 19 -12.77 39.21 -20.15
CA SER A 19 -11.74 39.54 -21.14
C SER A 19 -10.35 39.02 -20.75
N ILE A 20 -10.16 37.70 -20.79
CA ILE A 20 -8.80 37.12 -20.78
C ILE A 20 -8.31 37.02 -22.22
N SER A 21 -7.36 37.91 -22.52
CA SER A 21 -6.46 37.88 -23.66
C SER A 21 -5.75 36.53 -23.74
N SER A 22 -5.81 35.91 -24.92
CA SER A 22 -5.13 34.66 -25.27
C SER A 22 -3.62 34.82 -25.23
N SER A 23 -3.00 34.50 -24.10
CA SER A 23 -1.55 34.26 -24.03
C SER A 23 -1.28 32.83 -24.50
N ASN A 24 -0.74 32.70 -25.72
CA ASN A 24 -0.17 31.46 -26.24
C ASN A 24 1.09 31.09 -25.43
N ALA A 25 0.90 30.43 -24.29
CA ALA A 25 1.93 29.60 -23.68
C ALA A 25 1.79 28.19 -24.29
N PRO A 26 2.87 27.51 -24.67
CA PRO A 26 2.78 26.13 -25.13
C PRO A 26 2.21 25.29 -23.99
N GLU A 27 1.11 24.56 -24.25
CA GLU A 27 0.65 23.47 -23.40
C GLU A 27 1.84 22.56 -23.16
N SER A 28 2.43 22.64 -21.97
CA SER A 28 3.25 21.55 -21.49
C SER A 28 2.32 20.35 -21.43
N ASP A 29 2.60 19.32 -22.23
CA ASP A 29 1.89 18.05 -22.17
C ASP A 29 1.80 17.60 -20.71
N ILE A 30 0.65 17.82 -20.07
CA ILE A 30 0.33 17.17 -18.80
C ILE A 30 0.14 15.72 -19.20
N VAL A 31 1.23 14.96 -19.15
CA VAL A 31 1.21 13.51 -19.35
C VAL A 31 0.18 12.96 -18.36
N ARG A 32 -0.96 12.50 -18.89
CA ARG A 32 -1.99 11.89 -18.05
C ARG A 32 -1.37 10.66 -17.40
N ARG A 33 -1.31 10.66 -16.06
CA ARG A 33 -0.72 9.56 -15.27
C ARG A 33 -1.54 8.26 -15.34
N ASP A 34 -2.76 8.31 -15.86
CA ASP A 34 -3.77 7.24 -15.84
C ASP A 34 -3.71 6.27 -17.05
N GLY A 35 -2.71 6.39 -17.93
CA GLY A 35 -2.64 5.55 -19.13
C GLY A 35 -3.86 5.65 -20.06
N GLY A 36 -4.75 6.64 -19.83
CA GLY A 36 -6.02 6.82 -20.52
C GLY A 36 -7.19 5.96 -20.02
N ASP A 37 -7.01 5.09 -19.01
CA ASP A 37 -8.09 4.21 -18.51
C ASP A 37 -8.92 4.84 -17.38
N GLY A 38 -8.49 5.98 -16.83
CA GLY A 38 -9.16 6.72 -15.76
C GLY A 38 -8.94 6.18 -14.35
N LYS A 39 -8.18 5.10 -14.16
CA LYS A 39 -7.73 4.60 -12.86
C LYS A 39 -6.54 5.43 -12.40
N TYR A 40 -6.51 5.84 -11.13
CA TYR A 40 -5.38 6.59 -10.60
C TYR A 40 -4.24 5.68 -10.11
N PHE A 41 -4.56 4.79 -9.18
CA PHE A 41 -3.60 3.88 -8.58
C PHE A 41 -3.46 2.60 -9.39
N HIS A 42 -2.22 2.17 -9.62
CA HIS A 42 -1.91 1.01 -10.44
C HIS A 42 -1.00 0.04 -9.70
N GLU A 43 -1.37 -1.22 -9.75
CA GLU A 43 -0.65 -2.35 -9.19
C GLU A 43 0.11 -3.08 -10.31
N PRO A 44 1.24 -3.75 -10.01
CA PRO A 44 1.96 -4.58 -10.98
C PRO A 44 1.16 -5.82 -11.42
N GLY A 45 0.16 -6.24 -10.65
CA GLY A 45 -0.73 -7.36 -10.95
C GLY A 45 -2.00 -7.31 -10.10
N GLY A 46 -2.94 -8.22 -10.38
CA GLY A 46 -4.26 -8.25 -9.72
C GLY A 46 -4.49 -9.43 -8.78
N ASP A 47 -3.47 -10.25 -8.50
CA ASP A 47 -3.57 -11.33 -7.52
C ASP A 47 -3.36 -10.80 -6.09
N ASN A 48 -3.59 -11.66 -5.10
CA ASN A 48 -3.49 -11.32 -3.67
C ASN A 48 -2.07 -11.00 -3.19
N THR A 49 -1.05 -11.09 -4.06
CA THR A 49 0.32 -10.70 -3.71
C THR A 49 0.66 -9.39 -4.40
N LEU A 50 0.49 -9.34 -5.72
CA LEU A 50 0.84 -8.20 -6.57
C LEU A 50 -0.13 -7.03 -6.43
N GLY A 51 -1.36 -7.27 -5.97
CA GLY A 51 -2.37 -6.24 -5.75
C GLY A 51 -2.05 -5.26 -4.61
N HIS A 52 -1.03 -5.55 -3.80
CA HIS A 52 -0.66 -4.74 -2.63
C HIS A 52 0.66 -3.98 -2.81
N TYR A 53 1.07 -3.78 -4.07
CA TYR A 53 2.25 -3.00 -4.44
C TYR A 53 1.90 -1.85 -5.37
N ASP A 54 2.47 -0.68 -5.14
CA ASP A 54 2.42 0.44 -6.08
C ASP A 54 3.38 0.17 -7.23
N LYS A 55 2.83 0.15 -8.46
CA LYS A 55 3.57 -0.20 -9.68
C LYS A 55 4.80 0.69 -9.91
N ARG A 56 4.82 1.93 -9.41
CA ARG A 56 5.95 2.87 -9.63
C ARG A 56 7.19 2.50 -8.80
N TYR A 57 6.98 1.85 -7.67
CA TYR A 57 8.02 1.50 -6.69
C TYR A 57 8.22 -0.02 -6.56
N PHE A 58 7.54 -0.80 -7.38
CA PHE A 58 7.65 -2.26 -7.39
C PHE A 58 8.94 -2.72 -8.08
N HIS A 59 9.77 -3.45 -7.35
CA HIS A 59 11.04 -4.02 -7.84
C HIS A 59 11.08 -5.55 -7.78
N GLY A 60 9.98 -6.19 -7.37
CA GLY A 60 9.89 -7.63 -7.12
C GLY A 60 9.06 -7.91 -5.87
N ILE A 61 8.53 -9.12 -5.78
CA ILE A 61 7.83 -9.58 -4.58
C ILE A 61 8.85 -9.73 -3.46
N VAL A 62 8.64 -9.06 -2.33
CA VAL A 62 9.53 -9.17 -1.17
C VAL A 62 9.27 -10.47 -0.40
N SER A 63 10.27 -10.89 0.38
CA SER A 63 10.11 -12.04 1.29
C SER A 63 9.04 -11.78 2.36
N ASP A 64 8.50 -12.83 2.97
CA ASP A 64 7.55 -12.68 4.09
C ASP A 64 8.14 -11.89 5.26
N GLU A 65 9.42 -12.11 5.57
CA GLU A 65 10.14 -11.37 6.61
C GLU A 65 10.24 -9.88 6.28
N GLU A 66 10.64 -9.54 5.05
CA GLU A 66 10.75 -8.15 4.61
C GLU A 66 9.37 -7.47 4.51
N ARG A 67 8.33 -8.19 4.09
CA ARG A 67 6.95 -7.69 4.06
C ARG A 67 6.50 -7.30 5.46
N ARG A 68 6.69 -8.20 6.43
CA ARG A 68 6.33 -7.99 7.84
C ARG A 68 7.12 -6.84 8.47
N ASP A 69 8.43 -6.76 8.22
CA ASP A 69 9.27 -5.62 8.65
C ASP A 69 8.77 -4.30 8.07
N THR A 70 8.54 -4.28 6.75
CA THR A 70 8.06 -3.10 6.04
C THR A 70 6.72 -2.63 6.60
N GLN A 71 5.74 -3.52 6.73
CA GLN A 71 4.41 -3.19 7.24
C GLN A 71 4.43 -2.69 8.69
N LYS A 72 5.26 -3.28 9.55
CA LYS A 72 5.45 -2.84 10.94
C LYS A 72 5.95 -1.40 11.01
N HIS A 73 7.03 -1.07 10.29
CA HIS A 73 7.56 0.29 10.30
C HIS A 73 6.66 1.28 9.55
N MET A 74 5.99 0.82 8.49
CA MET A 74 5.07 1.62 7.69
C MET A 74 3.86 2.08 8.50
N VAL A 75 3.20 1.18 9.26
CA VAL A 75 2.06 1.58 10.08
C VAL A 75 2.45 2.46 11.26
N ARG A 76 3.63 2.23 11.84
CA ARG A 76 4.17 3.10 12.89
C ARG A 76 4.36 4.53 12.37
N ALA A 77 5.05 4.66 11.24
CA ALA A 77 5.28 5.94 10.59
C ALA A 77 3.98 6.66 10.21
N TYR A 78 3.01 5.91 9.67
CA TYR A 78 1.69 6.43 9.32
C TYR A 78 0.94 6.98 10.53
N LEU A 79 0.81 6.19 11.61
CA LEU A 79 0.07 6.61 12.81
C LEU A 79 0.75 7.80 13.50
N ASP A 80 2.10 7.80 13.55
CA ASP A 80 2.87 8.93 14.06
C ASP A 80 2.69 10.19 13.23
N PHE A 81 2.71 10.08 11.90
CA PHE A 81 2.47 11.21 11.00
C PHE A 81 1.11 11.86 11.27
N PHE A 82 0.04 11.07 11.36
CA PHE A 82 -1.30 11.62 11.64
C PHE A 82 -1.35 12.28 13.02
N ARG A 83 -0.78 11.64 14.04
CA ARG A 83 -0.74 12.18 15.40
C ARG A 83 0.05 13.48 15.51
N ILE A 84 1.24 13.56 14.92
CA ILE A 84 2.12 14.73 14.99
C ILE A 84 1.50 15.93 14.27
N ASN A 85 0.72 15.69 13.21
CA ASN A 85 0.06 16.74 12.44
C ASN A 85 -1.37 17.04 12.90
N ASP A 86 -1.81 16.50 14.05
CA ASP A 86 -3.16 16.69 14.61
C ASP A 86 -4.27 16.28 13.63
N LEU A 87 -4.08 15.14 12.95
CA LEU A 87 -5.00 14.56 11.98
C LEU A 87 -5.68 13.31 12.53
N ASP A 88 -6.97 13.15 12.24
CA ASP A 88 -7.74 11.98 12.64
C ASP A 88 -7.65 10.83 11.62
N THR A 89 -7.21 9.67 12.10
CA THR A 89 -7.23 8.37 11.39
C THR A 89 -7.52 7.25 12.38
N TRP A 90 -8.01 6.11 11.88
CA TRP A 90 -8.16 4.87 12.65
C TRP A 90 -7.88 3.65 11.77
N ILE A 91 -7.48 2.56 12.40
CA ILE A 91 -7.28 1.27 11.72
C ILE A 91 -8.63 0.61 11.40
N ALA A 92 -8.72 -0.05 10.25
CA ALA A 92 -9.95 -0.64 9.74
C ALA A 92 -9.72 -2.05 9.17
N HIS A 93 -10.80 -2.74 8.79
CA HIS A 93 -10.76 -4.01 8.04
C HIS A 93 -9.80 -5.05 8.65
N GLY A 94 -8.91 -5.64 7.85
CA GLY A 94 -7.97 -6.68 8.30
C GLY A 94 -6.99 -6.17 9.36
N THR A 95 -6.63 -4.89 9.30
CA THR A 95 -5.77 -4.24 10.29
C THR A 95 -6.44 -4.14 11.65
N LEU A 96 -7.73 -3.78 11.68
CA LEU A 96 -8.53 -3.78 12.90
C LEU A 96 -8.72 -5.21 13.45
N LEU A 97 -8.86 -6.20 12.58
CA LEU A 97 -8.96 -7.61 13.00
C LEU A 97 -7.66 -8.11 13.62
N GLY A 98 -6.50 -7.75 13.07
CA GLY A 98 -5.20 -8.02 13.71
C GLY A 98 -5.11 -7.40 15.09
N TRP A 99 -5.50 -6.13 15.21
CA TRP A 99 -5.53 -5.43 16.48
C TRP A 99 -6.37 -6.15 17.55
N TRP A 100 -7.53 -6.69 17.17
CA TRP A 100 -8.42 -7.43 18.10
C TRP A 100 -7.71 -8.59 18.82
N TRP A 101 -6.78 -9.28 18.16
CA TRP A 101 -6.10 -10.45 18.72
C TRP A 101 -4.98 -10.08 19.70
N ASN A 102 -4.05 -9.21 19.31
CA ASN A 102 -2.91 -8.82 20.16
C ASN A 102 -2.38 -7.40 19.91
N GLY A 103 -3.13 -6.54 19.22
CA GLY A 103 -2.63 -5.23 18.83
C GLY A 103 -1.51 -5.29 17.78
N GLN A 104 -1.42 -6.35 16.99
CA GLN A 104 -0.43 -6.51 15.91
C GLN A 104 -1.13 -6.91 14.62
N ARG A 105 -0.41 -6.84 13.51
CA ARG A 105 -0.93 -7.35 12.23
C ARG A 105 -1.15 -8.87 12.27
N LEU A 106 -2.08 -9.35 11.46
CA LEU A 106 -2.19 -10.79 11.20
C LEU A 106 -1.00 -11.27 10.35
N PRO A 107 -0.35 -12.40 10.67
CA PRO A 107 0.84 -12.85 9.93
C PRO A 107 0.61 -13.09 8.43
N TRP A 108 -0.58 -13.53 8.05
CA TRP A 108 -0.93 -13.83 6.67
C TRP A 108 -1.52 -12.66 5.90
N ASP A 109 -1.77 -11.53 6.56
CA ASP A 109 -2.40 -10.38 5.91
C ASP A 109 -1.40 -9.66 5.00
N PHE A 110 -1.82 -9.26 3.79
CA PHE A 110 -0.92 -8.74 2.75
C PHE A 110 -0.94 -7.22 2.63
N ASP A 111 -1.96 -6.58 3.17
CA ASP A 111 -2.12 -5.13 3.18
C ASP A 111 -2.29 -4.61 4.61
N LEU A 112 -2.56 -3.31 4.66
CA LEU A 112 -2.90 -2.52 5.81
C LEU A 112 -3.95 -1.51 5.37
N ASP A 113 -5.02 -1.40 6.15
CA ASP A 113 -6.18 -0.59 5.84
C ASP A 113 -6.44 0.41 6.96
N THR A 114 -6.65 1.65 6.54
CA THR A 114 -6.97 2.75 7.45
C THR A 114 -8.10 3.57 6.89
N GLN A 115 -8.78 4.27 7.79
CA GLN A 115 -9.88 5.15 7.43
C GLN A 115 -9.69 6.53 8.06
N VAL A 116 -10.20 7.53 7.35
CA VAL A 116 -10.17 8.95 7.78
C VAL A 116 -11.54 9.57 7.54
N SER A 117 -11.83 10.68 8.23
CA SER A 117 -13.02 11.46 7.88
C SER A 117 -12.86 12.12 6.51
N GLY A 118 -13.97 12.41 5.83
CA GLY A 118 -13.95 13.14 4.56
C GLY A 118 -13.27 14.51 4.69
N ALA A 119 -13.49 15.21 5.81
CA ALA A 119 -12.82 16.48 6.10
C ALA A 119 -11.29 16.32 6.21
N THR A 120 -10.83 15.30 6.93
CA THR A 120 -9.40 14.97 7.02
C THR A 120 -8.85 14.61 5.64
N LEU A 121 -9.57 13.81 4.85
CA LEU A 121 -9.14 13.44 3.50
C LEU A 121 -8.98 14.66 2.58
N HIS A 122 -9.92 15.59 2.61
CA HIS A 122 -9.81 16.85 1.88
C HIS A 122 -8.57 17.64 2.29
N HIS A 123 -8.33 17.75 3.60
CA HIS A 123 -7.14 18.44 4.11
C HIS A 123 -5.83 17.76 3.71
N LEU A 124 -5.78 16.42 3.71
CA LEU A 124 -4.63 15.67 3.16
C LEU A 124 -4.38 16.04 1.70
N GLY A 125 -5.43 16.11 0.88
CA GLY A 125 -5.34 16.48 -0.52
C GLY A 125 -4.81 17.90 -0.76
N GLU A 126 -5.21 18.86 0.08
CA GLU A 126 -4.83 20.26 -0.04
C GLU A 126 -3.43 20.57 0.50
N ALA A 127 -3.06 19.98 1.64
CA ALA A 127 -1.85 20.36 2.38
C ALA A 127 -0.71 19.35 2.28
N TYR A 128 -1.00 18.06 2.04
CA TYR A 128 -0.03 16.98 2.19
C TYR A 128 0.11 16.07 0.97
N ASN A 129 -0.65 16.27 -0.11
CA ASN A 129 -0.55 15.43 -1.30
C ASN A 129 0.87 15.50 -1.90
N GLN A 130 1.40 14.34 -2.31
CA GLN A 130 2.75 14.17 -2.88
C GLN A 130 3.87 14.56 -1.90
N THR A 131 3.64 14.52 -0.59
CA THR A 131 4.70 14.76 0.40
C THR A 131 5.45 13.48 0.73
N ASN A 132 6.78 13.61 0.91
CA ASN A 132 7.62 12.55 1.41
C ASN A 132 7.83 12.73 2.92
N TYR A 133 7.53 11.69 3.69
CA TYR A 133 7.79 11.63 5.12
C TYR A 133 9.01 10.76 5.41
N SER A 134 9.98 11.31 6.15
CA SER A 134 11.16 10.57 6.61
C SER A 134 10.88 10.00 8.00
N TYR A 135 10.99 8.68 8.12
CA TYR A 135 10.81 7.93 9.35
C TYR A 135 12.13 7.36 9.84
N THR A 136 12.35 7.44 11.15
CA THR A 136 13.42 6.73 11.85
C THR A 136 12.81 6.00 13.03
N SER A 137 13.11 4.71 13.17
CA SER A 137 12.69 3.90 14.31
C SER A 137 13.28 4.39 15.64
N ASP A 138 12.63 4.04 16.75
CA ASP A 138 13.07 4.43 18.11
C ASP A 138 14.50 3.97 18.45
N ASP A 139 14.96 2.85 17.90
CA ASP A 139 16.32 2.31 18.07
C ASP A 139 17.34 2.85 17.05
N GLU A 140 16.90 3.78 16.19
CA GLU A 140 17.65 4.42 15.10
C GLU A 140 18.23 3.46 14.05
N GLN A 141 17.87 2.16 14.07
CA GLN A 141 18.38 1.16 13.13
C GLN A 141 17.67 1.20 11.78
N VAL A 142 16.39 1.57 11.78
CA VAL A 142 15.56 1.56 10.57
C VAL A 142 15.24 2.97 10.14
N LYS A 143 15.63 3.30 8.91
CA LYS A 143 15.28 4.54 8.22
C LYS A 143 14.48 4.24 6.96
N ARG A 144 13.39 4.97 6.78
CA ARG A 144 12.42 4.76 5.69
C ARG A 144 11.93 6.11 5.19
N THR A 145 11.52 6.13 3.93
CA THR A 145 10.82 7.27 3.32
C THR A 145 9.49 6.77 2.80
N TYR A 146 8.42 7.49 3.11
CA TYR A 146 7.08 7.17 2.67
C TYR A 146 6.50 8.32 1.86
N LEU A 147 5.83 7.99 0.76
CA LEU A 147 5.08 8.96 -0.05
C LEU A 147 3.61 8.92 0.37
N LEU A 148 3.06 10.06 0.78
CA LEU A 148 1.61 10.26 0.87
C LEU A 148 1.09 10.69 -0.50
N ASP A 149 0.31 9.83 -1.14
CA ASP A 149 -0.26 10.06 -2.46
C ASP A 149 -1.79 10.09 -2.39
N VAL A 150 -2.39 11.23 -2.72
CA VAL A 150 -3.84 11.44 -2.63
C VAL A 150 -4.45 11.44 -4.02
N ASN A 151 -5.45 10.57 -4.21
CA ASN A 151 -6.15 10.40 -5.48
C ASN A 151 -6.93 11.67 -5.85
N PRO A 152 -6.76 12.27 -7.04
CA PRO A 152 -7.52 13.45 -7.48
C PRO A 152 -9.04 13.28 -7.43
N TRP A 153 -9.55 12.05 -7.39
CA TRP A 153 -10.97 11.71 -7.26
C TRP A 153 -11.48 11.68 -5.80
N ILE A 154 -10.77 12.26 -4.82
CA ILE A 154 -11.23 12.35 -3.42
C ILE A 154 -12.57 13.08 -3.25
N TRP A 155 -12.91 14.02 -4.13
CA TRP A 155 -14.16 14.79 -4.08
C TRP A 155 -15.40 13.97 -4.45
N GLN A 156 -15.22 12.92 -5.27
CA GLN A 156 -16.29 11.98 -5.55
C GLN A 156 -16.43 11.07 -4.33
N ARG A 157 -17.58 11.07 -3.65
CA ARG A 157 -17.80 10.20 -2.46
C ARG A 157 -18.62 8.96 -2.75
N GLU A 158 -19.14 8.82 -3.97
CA GLU A 158 -19.81 7.61 -4.46
C GLU A 158 -18.85 6.73 -5.26
N ARG A 159 -19.22 5.45 -5.47
CA ARG A 159 -18.36 4.45 -6.12
C ARG A 159 -17.96 4.81 -7.57
N GLY A 160 -18.84 5.50 -8.31
CA GLY A 160 -18.63 5.78 -9.72
C GLY A 160 -18.46 4.51 -10.55
N ASP A 161 -17.44 4.48 -11.42
CA ASP A 161 -17.10 3.33 -12.26
C ASP A 161 -16.29 2.24 -11.53
N GLY A 162 -16.00 2.44 -10.25
CA GLY A 162 -15.27 1.48 -9.41
C GLY A 162 -13.75 1.48 -9.60
N LYS A 163 -13.18 2.39 -10.41
CA LYS A 163 -11.71 2.44 -10.61
C LYS A 163 -10.98 3.21 -9.50
N ASN A 164 -11.65 4.18 -8.90
CA ASN A 164 -11.05 5.10 -7.91
C ASN A 164 -11.68 4.94 -6.52
N ILE A 165 -11.82 3.67 -6.09
CA ILE A 165 -12.39 3.30 -4.78
C ILE A 165 -11.47 3.75 -3.63
N ILE A 166 -10.16 3.61 -3.77
CA ILE A 166 -9.18 4.04 -2.77
C ILE A 166 -8.88 5.54 -2.95
N ASP A 167 -8.91 6.26 -1.84
CA ASP A 167 -8.83 7.72 -1.80
C ASP A 167 -7.38 8.23 -1.66
N ALA A 168 -6.53 7.53 -0.91
CA ALA A 168 -5.11 7.86 -0.81
C ALA A 168 -4.29 6.62 -0.43
N ARG A 169 -2.98 6.70 -0.63
CA ARG A 169 -2.01 5.68 -0.24
C ARG A 169 -0.85 6.27 0.53
N TRP A 170 -0.36 5.52 1.50
CA TRP A 170 0.91 5.75 2.17
C TRP A 170 1.90 4.69 1.71
N ILE A 171 2.87 5.07 0.88
CA ILE A 171 3.65 4.14 0.05
C ILE A 171 5.10 4.10 0.53
N ASP A 172 5.64 2.90 0.80
CA ASP A 172 7.09 2.70 0.97
C ASP A 172 7.78 2.80 -0.40
N VAL A 173 8.59 3.84 -0.59
CA VAL A 173 9.24 4.12 -1.88
C VAL A 173 10.33 3.11 -2.25
N ARG A 174 10.72 2.21 -1.34
CA ARG A 174 11.79 1.22 -1.60
C ARG A 174 11.26 0.00 -2.35
N ASN A 175 10.09 -0.49 -1.96
CA ASN A 175 9.53 -1.74 -2.50
C ASN A 175 8.09 -1.62 -3.00
N GLY A 176 7.42 -0.50 -2.74
CA GLY A 176 6.07 -0.22 -3.23
C GLY A 176 4.94 -0.76 -2.38
N LEU A 177 5.21 -1.43 -1.24
CA LEU A 177 4.15 -1.76 -0.28
C LEU A 177 3.48 -0.48 0.23
N PHE A 178 2.18 -0.53 0.48
CA PHE A 178 1.42 0.64 0.92
C PHE A 178 0.37 0.33 1.98
N ILE A 179 -0.13 1.39 2.61
CA ILE A 179 -1.38 1.41 3.37
C ILE A 179 -2.44 2.08 2.51
N ASP A 180 -3.59 1.42 2.36
CA ASP A 180 -4.76 2.06 1.74
C ASP A 180 -5.47 2.95 2.77
N ILE A 181 -5.77 4.17 2.34
CA ILE A 181 -6.46 5.19 3.15
C ILE A 181 -7.81 5.44 2.49
N THR A 182 -8.88 5.11 3.21
CA THR A 182 -10.26 5.27 2.72
C THR A 182 -10.99 6.37 3.48
N GLY A 183 -11.58 7.34 2.77
CA GLY A 183 -12.38 8.38 3.39
C GLY A 183 -13.81 7.94 3.70
N LEU A 184 -14.32 8.34 4.85
CA LEU A 184 -15.75 8.21 5.20
C LEU A 184 -16.46 9.55 5.14
N SER A 185 -17.66 9.58 4.57
CA SER A 185 -18.50 10.78 4.52
C SER A 185 -19.98 10.44 4.67
N GLU A 186 -20.76 11.34 5.25
CA GLU A 186 -22.22 11.29 5.16
C GLU A 186 -22.64 11.73 3.76
N THR A 187 -22.89 10.77 2.87
CA THR A 187 -23.20 11.05 1.45
C THR A 187 -24.66 11.40 1.22
N HIS A 188 -25.55 10.98 2.12
CA HIS A 188 -27.00 11.15 1.99
C HIS A 188 -27.63 11.65 3.31
N PRO A 189 -27.16 12.77 3.88
CA PRO A 189 -27.60 13.20 5.21
C PRO A 189 -29.10 13.51 5.29
N ASP A 190 -29.74 13.93 4.18
CA ASP A 190 -31.18 14.21 4.15
C ASP A 190 -32.05 12.96 4.30
N ASN A 191 -31.57 11.81 3.81
CA ASN A 191 -32.34 10.55 3.80
C ASN A 191 -31.83 9.53 4.82
N GLN A 192 -30.54 9.59 5.16
CA GLN A 192 -29.83 8.67 6.06
C GLN A 192 -28.86 9.46 6.96
N PRO A 193 -29.37 10.36 7.82
CA PRO A 193 -28.53 11.16 8.71
C PRO A 193 -27.72 10.27 9.66
N GLY A 194 -26.45 10.60 9.86
CA GLY A 194 -25.55 9.85 10.74
C GLY A 194 -25.10 8.50 10.18
N ILE A 195 -25.26 8.25 8.87
CA ILE A 195 -24.68 7.11 8.17
C ILE A 195 -23.46 7.58 7.37
N TRP A 196 -22.29 7.13 7.80
CA TRP A 196 -21.02 7.37 7.15
C TRP A 196 -20.76 6.26 6.14
N SER A 197 -20.32 6.61 4.94
CA SER A 197 -20.07 5.64 3.87
C SER A 197 -18.75 5.91 3.15
N CYS A 198 -18.13 4.83 2.66
CA CYS A 198 -17.04 4.89 1.69
C CYS A 198 -17.50 4.50 0.28
N LYS A 199 -16.60 4.61 -0.70
CA LYS A 199 -16.83 4.23 -2.10
C LYS A 199 -17.02 2.73 -2.33
N ASN A 200 -16.65 1.88 -1.36
CA ASN A 200 -16.79 0.43 -1.47
C ASN A 200 -18.00 -0.14 -0.71
N TYR A 201 -19.04 0.66 -0.51
CA TYR A 201 -20.30 0.24 0.13
C TYR A 201 -20.23 -0.10 1.62
N HIS A 202 -19.09 0.10 2.30
CA HIS A 202 -19.07 0.08 3.76
C HIS A 202 -19.88 1.25 4.30
N ARG A 203 -20.73 0.96 5.30
CA ARG A 203 -21.59 1.92 5.98
C ARG A 203 -21.48 1.73 7.48
N TYR A 204 -21.36 2.84 8.19
CA TYR A 204 -21.26 2.86 9.64
C TYR A 204 -22.19 3.91 10.20
N ARG A 205 -22.78 3.64 11.36
CA ARG A 205 -23.48 4.69 12.10
C ARG A 205 -22.48 5.57 12.85
N THR A 206 -22.83 6.84 13.09
CA THR A 206 -21.97 7.75 13.86
C THR A 206 -21.60 7.19 15.24
N ASP A 207 -22.53 6.51 15.93
CA ASP A 207 -22.32 5.89 17.24
C ASP A 207 -21.53 4.57 17.19
N GLU A 208 -21.33 3.99 16.00
CA GLU A 208 -20.42 2.88 15.80
C GLU A 208 -18.96 3.36 15.67
N LEU A 209 -18.75 4.55 15.10
CA LEU A 209 -17.42 5.14 14.91
C LEU A 209 -16.97 5.96 16.12
N TYR A 210 -17.82 6.85 16.63
CA TYR A 210 -17.46 7.90 17.58
C TYR A 210 -18.09 7.71 18.98
N PRO A 211 -17.41 8.17 20.06
CA PRO A 211 -16.03 8.62 20.07
C PRO A 211 -15.06 7.46 19.84
N MET A 212 -14.05 7.67 18.99
CA MET A 212 -13.02 6.66 18.76
C MET A 212 -12.25 6.38 20.05
N ARG A 213 -11.74 5.15 20.16
CA ARG A 213 -10.98 4.69 21.32
C ARG A 213 -9.50 4.71 21.01
N GLU A 214 -8.73 5.38 21.85
CA GLU A 214 -7.27 5.32 21.81
C GLU A 214 -6.79 3.97 22.35
N THR A 215 -5.78 3.40 21.69
CA THR A 215 -5.22 2.09 21.98
C THR A 215 -3.79 1.99 21.45
N MET A 216 -3.21 0.79 21.46
CA MET A 216 -1.89 0.51 20.89
C MET A 216 -2.02 -0.46 19.70
N PHE A 217 -1.30 -0.16 18.62
CA PHE A 217 -1.13 -1.06 17.48
C PHE A 217 0.34 -1.06 17.05
N GLU A 218 0.94 -2.24 16.90
CA GLU A 218 2.36 -2.41 16.58
C GLU A 218 3.30 -1.62 17.51
N GLY A 219 2.89 -1.36 18.75
CA GLY A 219 3.68 -0.63 19.75
C GLY A 219 3.62 0.90 19.67
N VAL A 220 2.77 1.48 18.81
CA VAL A 220 2.48 2.93 18.80
C VAL A 220 1.01 3.21 19.09
N ILE A 221 0.69 4.48 19.42
CA ILE A 221 -0.68 4.91 19.68
C ILE A 221 -1.51 4.80 18.39
N ALA A 222 -2.68 4.19 18.49
CA ALA A 222 -3.65 4.06 17.41
C ALA A 222 -5.06 4.42 17.89
N LYS A 223 -5.97 4.64 16.95
CA LYS A 223 -7.41 4.77 17.22
C LYS A 223 -8.16 3.61 16.57
N VAL A 224 -9.23 3.19 17.24
CA VAL A 224 -10.21 2.21 16.72
C VAL A 224 -11.64 2.76 16.85
N PRO A 225 -12.59 2.30 16.04
CA PRO A 225 -14.00 2.66 16.18
C PRO A 225 -14.58 2.35 17.56
N TYR A 226 -15.62 3.08 17.99
CA TYR A 226 -16.29 2.84 19.27
C TYR A 226 -16.87 1.43 19.40
N SER A 227 -17.59 0.96 18.37
CA SER A 227 -18.22 -0.36 18.31
C SER A 227 -17.44 -1.32 17.41
N TYR A 228 -16.11 -1.40 17.63
CA TYR A 228 -15.20 -2.21 16.80
C TYR A 228 -15.63 -3.69 16.71
N ASP A 229 -16.22 -4.26 17.77
CA ASP A 229 -16.63 -5.66 17.85
C ASP A 229 -17.81 -5.96 16.93
N LYS A 230 -18.78 -5.04 16.90
CA LYS A 230 -19.90 -5.08 15.95
C LYS A 230 -19.38 -4.94 14.51
N ILE A 231 -18.52 -3.95 14.24
CA ILE A 231 -17.95 -3.72 12.90
C ILE A 231 -17.23 -4.97 12.39
N LEU A 232 -16.35 -5.56 13.22
CA LEU A 232 -15.65 -6.79 12.87
C LEU A 232 -16.59 -7.98 12.70
N THR A 233 -17.63 -8.09 13.53
CA THR A 233 -18.61 -9.18 13.41
C THR A 233 -19.48 -9.06 12.15
N ASP A 234 -19.85 -7.84 11.77
CA ASP A 234 -20.63 -7.61 10.56
C ASP A 234 -19.81 -7.99 9.30
N GLU A 235 -18.52 -7.64 9.30
CA GLU A 235 -17.58 -7.87 8.20
C GLU A 235 -17.08 -9.32 8.13
N TYR A 236 -16.49 -9.84 9.21
CA TYR A 236 -15.78 -11.13 9.24
C TYR A 236 -16.52 -12.26 9.98
N LYS A 237 -17.67 -11.97 10.58
CA LYS A 237 -18.45 -12.88 11.44
C LYS A 237 -17.74 -13.20 12.75
N VAL A 238 -18.53 -13.66 13.72
CA VAL A 238 -18.05 -14.02 15.06
C VAL A 238 -16.88 -15.02 15.01
N SER A 239 -16.89 -15.93 14.03
CA SER A 239 -15.83 -16.94 13.85
C SER A 239 -14.43 -16.32 13.70
N ALA A 240 -14.29 -15.16 13.05
CA ALA A 240 -12.99 -14.53 12.88
C ALA A 240 -12.39 -13.98 14.21
N LEU A 241 -13.25 -13.76 15.20
CA LEU A 241 -12.87 -13.22 16.51
C LEU A 241 -12.55 -14.33 17.53
N VAL A 242 -12.91 -15.59 17.23
CA VAL A 242 -12.83 -16.71 18.19
C VAL A 242 -12.11 -17.95 17.65
N ASN A 243 -12.03 -18.15 16.34
CA ASN A 243 -11.34 -19.30 15.78
C ASN A 243 -9.83 -19.15 16.00
N THR A 244 -9.24 -20.11 16.71
CA THR A 244 -7.81 -20.11 17.05
C THR A 244 -6.94 -20.82 16.02
N GLN A 245 -7.49 -21.19 14.87
CA GLN A 245 -6.75 -21.80 13.76
C GLN A 245 -7.22 -21.17 12.45
N PHE A 246 -6.29 -20.62 11.69
CA PHE A 246 -6.59 -19.99 10.41
C PHE A 246 -5.34 -19.88 9.53
N ASN A 247 -5.49 -20.15 8.24
CA ASN A 247 -4.46 -19.98 7.21
C ASN A 247 -3.05 -20.53 7.60
N GLY A 248 -3.00 -21.76 8.11
CA GLY A 248 -1.74 -22.41 8.51
C GLY A 248 -1.15 -21.94 9.85
N HIS A 249 -1.89 -21.13 10.61
CA HIS A 249 -1.48 -20.61 11.90
C HIS A 249 -2.41 -21.06 13.03
N GLU A 250 -1.86 -21.16 14.23
CA GLU A 250 -2.58 -21.45 15.47
C GLU A 250 -2.32 -20.35 16.50
N TRP A 251 -3.37 -19.95 17.21
CA TRP A 251 -3.29 -18.92 18.24
C TRP A 251 -2.77 -19.49 19.55
N ASN A 252 -1.62 -18.99 20.00
CA ASN A 252 -1.06 -19.31 21.30
C ASN A 252 -1.59 -18.34 22.36
N ALA A 253 -2.57 -18.80 23.15
CA ALA A 253 -3.21 -17.97 24.17
C ALA A 253 -2.27 -17.50 25.31
N ASN A 254 -1.20 -18.26 25.60
CA ASN A 254 -0.24 -17.90 26.64
C ASN A 254 0.69 -16.77 26.19
N ALA A 255 1.22 -16.90 24.97
CA ALA A 255 2.12 -15.91 24.37
C ALA A 255 1.37 -14.74 23.70
N LYS A 256 0.06 -14.89 23.45
CA LYS A 256 -0.79 -13.94 22.71
C LYS A 256 -0.26 -13.62 21.32
N ILE A 257 0.13 -14.66 20.60
CA ILE A 257 0.65 -14.57 19.24
C ILE A 257 0.08 -15.67 18.36
N TRP A 258 0.01 -15.39 17.07
CA TRP A 258 -0.25 -16.37 16.03
C TRP A 258 1.07 -17.05 15.64
N GLU A 259 1.14 -18.36 15.80
CA GLU A 259 2.31 -19.17 15.46
C GLU A 259 1.99 -20.04 14.24
N LYS A 260 2.97 -20.26 13.37
CA LYS A 260 2.80 -21.20 12.26
C LYS A 260 2.62 -22.62 12.82
N THR A 261 1.68 -23.37 12.26
CA THR A 261 1.50 -24.78 12.61
C THR A 261 2.72 -25.60 12.18
N GLU A 262 2.95 -26.74 12.84
CA GLU A 262 4.03 -27.67 12.45
C GLU A 262 3.89 -28.16 10.99
N GLU A 263 2.66 -28.25 10.49
CA GLU A 263 2.40 -28.63 9.10
C GLU A 263 2.89 -27.53 8.14
N THR A 264 2.52 -26.28 8.40
CA THR A 264 2.97 -25.14 7.60
C THR A 264 4.48 -24.99 7.64
N LEU A 265 5.12 -25.12 8.81
CA LEU A 265 6.57 -25.09 8.93
C LEU A 265 7.26 -26.19 8.10
N ARG A 266 6.72 -27.41 8.12
CA ARG A 266 7.23 -28.52 7.30
C ARG A 266 7.07 -28.27 5.80
N GLN A 267 5.92 -27.75 5.37
CA GLN A 267 5.66 -27.41 3.97
C GLN A 267 6.63 -26.33 3.47
N GLU A 268 6.83 -25.26 4.25
CA GLU A 268 7.76 -24.19 3.91
C GLU A 268 9.22 -24.68 3.84
N GLU A 269 9.63 -25.56 4.75
CA GLU A 269 10.96 -26.17 4.73
C GLU A 269 11.16 -27.06 3.49
N GLU A 270 10.16 -27.87 3.13
CA GLU A 270 10.21 -28.70 1.93
C GLU A 270 10.27 -27.85 0.65
N GLU A 271 9.47 -26.78 0.57
CA GLU A 271 9.51 -25.84 -0.55
C GLU A 271 10.87 -25.13 -0.66
N ARG A 272 11.44 -24.70 0.47
CA ARG A 272 12.78 -24.08 0.50
C ARG A 272 13.83 -25.04 -0.04
N ARG A 273 13.84 -26.29 0.43
CA ARG A 273 14.76 -27.32 -0.06
C ARG A 273 14.61 -27.58 -1.55
N LYS A 274 13.37 -27.67 -2.06
CA LYS A 274 13.11 -27.84 -3.50
C LYS A 274 13.65 -26.66 -4.33
N LYS A 275 13.46 -25.43 -3.85
CA LYS A 275 13.99 -24.22 -4.52
C LYS A 275 15.52 -24.21 -4.53
N GLU A 276 16.16 -24.58 -3.43
CA GLU A 276 17.62 -24.68 -3.34
C GLU A 276 18.17 -25.75 -4.29
N GLU A 277 17.56 -26.94 -4.32
CA GLU A 277 17.93 -28.03 -5.23
C GLU A 277 17.75 -27.63 -6.72
N GLU A 278 16.67 -26.92 -7.05
CA GLU A 278 16.43 -26.40 -8.39
C GLU A 278 17.43 -25.30 -8.80
N GLU A 279 17.75 -24.39 -7.89
CA GLU A 279 18.75 -23.34 -8.14
C GLU A 279 20.15 -23.94 -8.33
N GLU A 280 20.53 -24.94 -7.54
CA GLU A 280 21.78 -25.68 -7.74
C GLU A 280 21.82 -26.40 -9.09
N ARG A 281 20.71 -27.03 -9.49
CA ARG A 281 20.61 -27.67 -10.80
C ARG A 281 20.79 -26.65 -11.93
N ARG A 282 20.10 -25.51 -11.84
CA ARG A 282 20.22 -24.43 -12.83
C ARG A 282 21.64 -23.90 -12.92
N LYS A 283 22.32 -23.67 -11.79
CA LYS A 283 23.73 -23.24 -11.77
C LYS A 283 24.66 -24.26 -12.43
N LYS A 284 24.45 -25.56 -12.20
CA LYS A 284 25.22 -26.64 -12.85
C LYS A 284 24.99 -26.67 -14.36
N GLU A 285 23.74 -26.53 -14.80
CA GLU A 285 23.39 -26.46 -16.23
C GLU A 285 24.01 -25.23 -16.90
N GLU A 286 23.94 -24.05 -16.28
CA GLU A 286 24.58 -22.82 -16.77
C GLU A 286 26.11 -22.94 -16.84
N GLU A 287 26.76 -23.59 -15.85
CA GLU A 287 28.19 -23.85 -15.87
C GLU A 287 28.60 -24.84 -16.96
N GLU A 288 27.83 -25.90 -17.17
CA GLU A 288 28.06 -26.87 -18.24
C GLU A 288 27.91 -26.22 -19.63
N GLU A 289 26.90 -25.38 -19.83
CA GLU A 289 26.73 -24.61 -21.06
C GLU A 289 27.90 -23.64 -21.29
N ARG A 290 28.37 -22.95 -20.24
CA ARG A 290 29.52 -22.04 -20.35
C ARG A 290 30.77 -22.80 -20.76
N ARG A 291 31.04 -23.95 -20.15
CA ARG A 291 32.18 -24.80 -20.50
C ARG A 291 32.11 -25.31 -21.95
N LYS A 292 30.93 -25.73 -22.42
CA LYS A 292 30.73 -26.14 -23.82
C LYS A 292 31.00 -25.00 -24.80
N LYS A 293 30.58 -23.77 -24.48
CA LYS A 293 30.87 -22.57 -25.31
C LYS A 293 32.36 -22.26 -25.36
N GLU A 294 33.04 -22.30 -24.21
CA GLU A 294 34.50 -22.10 -24.12
C GLU A 294 35.26 -23.16 -24.95
N GLU A 295 34.88 -24.43 -24.86
CA GLU A 295 35.47 -25.53 -25.66
C GLU A 295 35.21 -25.36 -27.17
N GLU A 296 34.04 -24.88 -27.58
CA GLU A 296 33.72 -24.61 -28.98
C GLU A 296 34.52 -23.42 -29.53
N GLU A 297 34.68 -22.34 -28.75
CA GLU A 297 35.52 -21.20 -29.11
C GLU A 297 37.00 -21.57 -29.24
N GLU A 298 37.52 -22.41 -28.33
CA GLU A 298 38.88 -22.94 -28.44
C GLU A 298 39.07 -23.79 -29.69
N ARG A 299 38.09 -24.63 -30.04
CA ARG A 299 38.13 -25.41 -31.28
C ARG A 299 38.18 -24.52 -32.51
N LYS A 300 37.31 -23.50 -32.59
CA LYS A 300 37.29 -22.54 -33.70
C LYS A 300 38.61 -21.79 -33.84
N LYS A 301 39.20 -21.33 -32.74
CA LYS A 301 40.54 -20.70 -32.76
C LYS A 301 41.64 -21.63 -33.27
N LYS A 302 41.63 -22.90 -32.85
CA LYS A 302 42.61 -23.90 -33.33
C LYS A 302 42.43 -24.21 -34.82
N GLU A 303 41.19 -24.24 -35.31
CA GLU A 303 40.87 -24.40 -36.74
C GLU A 303 41.38 -23.19 -37.55
N GLU A 304 41.13 -21.95 -37.10
CA GLU A 304 41.64 -20.72 -37.75
C GLU A 304 43.18 -20.61 -37.74
N GLU A 305 43.84 -20.97 -36.63
CA GLU A 305 45.30 -21.01 -36.55
C GLU A 305 45.92 -22.09 -37.46
N GLY A 306 45.23 -23.23 -37.59
CA GLY A 306 45.60 -24.30 -38.50
C GLY A 306 45.52 -23.88 -39.96
N GLU A 307 44.42 -23.24 -40.37
CA GLU A 307 44.24 -22.72 -41.73
C GLU A 307 45.26 -21.64 -42.07
N ASN A 308 45.52 -20.70 -41.15
CA ASN A 308 46.53 -19.67 -41.36
C ASN A 308 47.94 -20.24 -41.56
N LYS A 309 48.34 -21.27 -40.80
CA LYS A 309 49.65 -21.94 -40.99
C LYS A 309 49.76 -22.68 -42.33
N VAL A 310 48.66 -23.27 -42.82
CA VAL A 310 48.64 -23.94 -44.13
C VAL A 310 48.77 -22.92 -45.26
N VAL A 311 48.11 -21.76 -45.14
CA VAL A 311 48.23 -20.65 -46.11
C VAL A 311 49.66 -20.07 -46.11
N GLU A 312 50.27 -19.90 -44.94
CA GLU A 312 51.64 -19.38 -44.80
C GLU A 312 52.70 -20.33 -45.39
N GLN A 313 52.52 -21.66 -45.21
CA GLN A 313 53.38 -22.66 -45.84
C GLN A 313 53.20 -22.73 -47.36
N ALA A 314 51.98 -22.52 -47.88
CA ALA A 314 51.71 -22.51 -49.32
C ALA A 314 52.26 -21.25 -50.03
N GLN A 315 52.51 -20.17 -49.31
CA GLN A 315 53.13 -18.93 -49.84
C GLN A 315 54.66 -18.97 -49.82
N MET A 316 55.28 -19.92 -49.10
CA MET A 316 56.74 -20.08 -48.99
C MET A 316 57.32 -21.20 -49.89
N ALA A 317 56.49 -21.88 -50.68
CA ALA A 317 56.88 -22.92 -51.64
C ALA A 317 56.82 -22.41 -53.09
#